data_AF-A0A8I1MHK8-F1
#
_entry.id   AF-A0A8I1MHK8-F1
#
_cell.length_a   1.000
_cell.length_b   1.000
_cell.length_c   1.000
_cell.angle_alpha   90.00
_cell.angle_beta   90.00
_cell.angle_gamma   90.00
#
_symmetry.space_group_name_H-M   'P 1'
#
loop_
_entity.id
_entity.type
_entity.pdbx_description
1 polymer ?
#
loop_
_entity_poly.entity_id
_entity_poly.type
_entity_poly.pdbx_seq_one_letter_code
_entity_poly.pdbx_strand_id
1 'polypeptide(L)'
;MMLKKSSAPLYKVLFLVTLLVALVISGLPLQHPKAATAISVSQAISSQNNSIQTVEGYVVGQPTGTTTVVTSNYPNDYALAIADTPTETNPSKMLYVQIPSTFRSGFGLQTNPTLKGKQIAATGNLTAYFSHPGLKNVTMMSKETSGTTDPTEPTNPPASSVEEYYSPAEGKTGTELKSALHNIIDDHTEISYSAVWDALRKTDEDPTNSNNIILLYTGRSQGKFTNGSGSNDWNREHVWAKSHGDFGTSMGAGTDIHHLRPTDMSVNSTRNNLDFDNGGKEHTEALGNYYDSDSWEPRDEVKGDVARMLFYMAVRYEGDVSDEPDLELNNVVNNGSAPYHGKLSVLLQWHQQDPVDASERRRNEIIYSDYQHNRNPFIDHPEWVSAIWN
;
A
#
# COMPACT_ATOMS: atom_id res chain seq x y z
N MET A 1 23.92 -50.17 69.88
CA MET A 1 22.61 -49.51 69.72
C MET A 1 22.86 -48.04 69.40
N MET A 2 22.26 -47.56 68.31
CA MET A 2 22.68 -46.41 67.49
C MET A 2 22.49 -45.01 68.13
N LEU A 3 23.46 -44.15 67.81
CA LEU A 3 23.51 -42.69 67.58
C LEU A 3 22.15 -42.06 67.12
N LYS A 4 21.82 -40.75 67.20
CA LYS A 4 22.51 -39.48 67.50
C LYS A 4 21.44 -38.36 67.60
N LYS A 5 21.60 -37.45 68.57
CA LYS A 5 21.46 -35.98 68.56
C LYS A 5 20.62 -35.26 67.45
N SER A 6 19.68 -34.38 67.89
CA SER A 6 19.77 -32.89 67.85
C SER A 6 18.58 -32.09 67.28
N SER A 7 18.26 -31.01 68.03
CA SER A 7 17.85 -29.64 67.65
C SER A 7 16.42 -29.28 67.18
N ALA A 8 15.87 -28.29 67.90
CA ALA A 8 14.61 -27.52 67.73
C ALA A 8 14.88 -26.18 66.97
N PRO A 9 14.13 -25.04 67.10
CA PRO A 9 12.69 -24.72 67.24
C PRO A 9 12.20 -23.49 66.38
N LEU A 10 10.92 -23.09 66.59
CA LEU A 10 10.35 -21.72 66.65
C LEU A 10 10.15 -20.82 65.40
N TYR A 11 8.91 -20.31 65.30
CA TYR A 11 8.36 -19.31 64.38
C TYR A 11 9.00 -17.91 64.52
N LYS A 12 9.19 -17.20 63.39
CA LYS A 12 9.52 -15.77 63.33
C LYS A 12 8.52 -15.02 62.44
N VAL A 13 7.98 -13.92 62.98
CA VAL A 13 7.18 -12.88 62.31
C VAL A 13 8.14 -11.75 61.90
N LEU A 14 8.01 -11.19 60.68
CA LEU A 14 8.77 -10.01 60.26
C LEU A 14 7.97 -9.05 59.36
N PHE A 15 7.93 -7.80 59.82
CA PHE A 15 7.75 -6.46 59.21
C PHE A 15 7.31 -6.29 57.75
N LEU A 16 6.36 -5.36 57.56
CA LEU A 16 6.06 -4.67 56.29
C LEU A 16 6.35 -3.16 56.47
N VAL A 17 7.21 -2.60 55.61
CA VAL A 17 7.48 -1.15 55.49
C VAL A 17 7.17 -0.77 54.05
N THR A 18 6.25 0.17 53.84
CA THR A 18 5.90 0.74 52.53
C THR A 18 6.74 1.99 52.26
N LEU A 19 7.49 1.99 51.16
CA LEU A 19 8.25 3.13 50.66
C LEU A 19 7.53 3.71 49.43
N LEU A 20 7.14 4.98 49.50
CA LEU A 20 6.55 5.75 48.40
C LEU A 20 7.69 6.42 47.61
N VAL A 21 7.84 6.10 46.32
CA VAL A 21 8.77 6.81 45.41
C VAL A 21 7.95 7.54 44.37
N ALA A 22 8.00 8.88 44.40
CA ALA A 22 7.50 9.74 43.34
C ALA A 22 8.60 9.89 42.27
N LEU A 23 8.32 9.47 41.03
CA LEU A 23 9.22 9.64 39.89
C LEU A 23 8.80 10.89 39.11
N VAL A 24 9.61 11.93 39.18
CA VAL A 24 9.53 13.11 38.32
C VAL A 24 10.13 12.73 36.96
N ILE A 25 9.29 12.60 35.93
CA ILE A 25 9.75 12.39 34.55
C ILE A 25 10.03 13.77 33.95
N SER A 26 11.30 14.17 33.97
CA SER A 26 11.80 15.30 33.18
C SER A 26 11.71 14.97 31.69
N GLY A 27 11.01 15.81 30.93
CA GLY A 27 10.91 15.72 29.48
C GLY A 27 12.29 15.81 28.82
N LEU A 28 12.71 14.71 28.19
CA LEU A 28 13.65 14.73 27.08
C LEU A 28 12.82 14.52 25.80
N PRO A 29 13.03 15.32 24.75
CA PRO A 29 12.41 15.02 23.46
C PRO A 29 12.89 13.65 23.00
N LEU A 30 11.95 12.75 22.74
CA LEU A 30 12.22 11.52 22.00
C LEU A 30 12.79 11.93 20.64
N GLN A 31 14.08 11.68 20.43
CA GLN A 31 14.65 11.70 19.10
C GLN A 31 14.01 10.56 18.31
N HIS A 32 13.06 10.89 17.46
CA HIS A 32 12.60 10.00 16.39
C HIS A 32 13.80 9.68 15.48
N PRO A 33 14.03 8.42 15.09
CA PRO A 33 15.01 8.10 14.07
C PRO A 33 14.61 8.80 12.76
N LYS A 34 15.47 9.73 12.33
CA LYS A 34 15.36 10.50 11.09
C LYS A 34 15.37 9.54 9.89
N ALA A 35 14.39 9.68 8.98
CA ALA A 35 14.43 9.04 7.67
C ALA A 35 15.78 9.35 6.98
N ALA A 36 16.40 8.37 6.34
CA ALA A 36 17.70 8.57 5.68
C ALA A 36 17.52 9.58 4.54
N THR A 37 18.09 10.78 4.69
CA THR A 37 18.12 11.80 3.64
C THR A 37 18.91 11.28 2.45
N ALA A 38 18.36 11.39 1.23
CA ALA A 38 19.08 11.03 0.01
C ALA A 38 20.44 11.72 -0.08
N ILE A 39 21.43 11.02 -0.60
CA ILE A 39 22.80 11.52 -0.78
C ILE A 39 23.06 11.84 -2.26
N SER A 40 23.97 12.76 -2.52
CA SER A 40 24.39 13.10 -3.88
C SER A 40 25.16 11.96 -4.56
N VAL A 41 25.31 12.03 -5.88
CA VAL A 41 26.14 11.07 -6.64
C VAL A 41 27.59 11.11 -6.16
N SER A 42 28.16 12.30 -5.97
CA SER A 42 29.52 12.45 -5.44
C SER A 42 29.71 11.84 -4.04
N GLN A 43 28.71 11.95 -3.16
CA GLN A 43 28.72 11.33 -1.84
C GLN A 43 28.64 9.79 -1.93
N ALA A 44 27.80 9.27 -2.82
CA ALA A 44 27.64 7.84 -3.06
C ALA A 44 28.90 7.19 -3.67
N ILE A 45 29.56 7.88 -4.60
CA ILE A 45 30.84 7.46 -5.18
C ILE A 45 31.93 7.36 -4.09
N SER A 46 31.94 8.29 -3.15
CA SER A 46 32.89 8.32 -2.03
C SER A 46 32.60 7.26 -0.95
N SER A 47 31.44 6.59 -1.02
CA SER A 47 30.90 5.75 0.06
C SER A 47 30.58 4.30 -0.38
N GLN A 48 31.47 3.66 -1.14
CA GLN A 48 31.30 2.27 -1.64
C GLN A 48 31.55 1.21 -0.56
N ASN A 49 30.69 1.16 0.46
CA ASN A 49 30.84 0.38 1.68
C ASN A 49 29.74 -0.68 1.88
N ASN A 50 28.98 -0.99 0.83
CA ASN A 50 27.84 -1.92 0.83
C ASN A 50 26.64 -1.49 1.70
N SER A 51 26.64 -0.29 2.27
CA SER A 51 25.46 0.27 2.95
C SER A 51 24.33 0.50 1.96
N ILE A 52 23.10 0.46 2.48
CA ILE A 52 21.90 0.80 1.71
C ILE A 52 21.71 2.31 1.81
N GLN A 53 21.67 2.99 0.67
CA GLN A 53 21.48 4.44 0.58
C GLN A 53 20.52 4.78 -0.55
N THR A 54 19.79 5.88 -0.39
CA THR A 54 19.08 6.54 -1.48
C THR A 54 20.02 7.55 -2.12
N VAL A 55 20.24 7.44 -3.43
CA VAL A 55 21.10 8.33 -4.21
C VAL A 55 20.26 9.09 -5.21
N GLU A 56 20.44 10.40 -5.28
CA GLU A 56 19.76 11.27 -6.22
C GLU A 56 20.75 11.78 -7.28
N GLY A 57 20.35 11.79 -8.55
CA GLY A 57 21.18 12.30 -9.63
C GLY A 57 20.46 12.34 -10.99
N TYR A 58 21.06 13.07 -11.93
CA TYR A 58 20.58 13.17 -13.31
C TYR A 58 21.06 11.98 -14.14
N VAL A 59 20.15 11.36 -14.89
CA VAL A 59 20.49 10.31 -15.86
C VAL A 59 21.31 10.92 -16.99
N VAL A 60 22.56 10.50 -17.14
CA VAL A 60 23.47 11.04 -18.16
C VAL A 60 23.76 10.05 -19.30
N GLY A 61 23.38 8.78 -19.13
CA GLY A 61 23.45 7.77 -20.19
C GLY A 61 23.35 6.35 -19.64
N GLN A 62 23.76 5.37 -20.44
CA GLN A 62 23.82 3.96 -20.06
C GLN A 62 25.28 3.48 -20.07
N PRO A 63 25.78 2.89 -18.96
CA PRO A 63 27.10 2.27 -18.96
C PRO A 63 27.10 0.97 -19.77
N THR A 64 28.08 0.81 -20.66
CA THR A 64 28.33 -0.41 -21.44
C THR A 64 29.69 -1.04 -21.12
N GLY A 65 30.48 -0.39 -20.28
CA GLY A 65 31.76 -0.88 -19.75
C GLY A 65 32.21 -0.01 -18.58
N THR A 66 33.37 -0.31 -17.99
CA THR A 66 33.88 0.42 -16.81
C THR A 66 34.00 1.92 -17.03
N THR A 67 34.48 2.34 -18.21
CA THR A 67 34.71 3.75 -18.58
C THR A 67 33.87 4.20 -19.78
N THR A 68 32.90 3.39 -20.20
CA THR A 68 32.12 3.65 -21.42
C THR A 68 30.66 3.83 -21.06
N VAL A 69 30.13 5.03 -21.34
CA VAL A 69 28.72 5.40 -21.18
C VAL A 69 28.20 5.86 -22.54
N VAL A 70 27.20 5.17 -23.07
CA VAL A 70 26.52 5.58 -24.31
C VAL A 70 25.38 6.52 -23.99
N THR A 71 25.11 7.46 -24.89
CA THR A 71 24.12 8.53 -24.67
C THR A 71 22.99 8.54 -25.71
N SER A 72 22.97 7.52 -26.57
CA SER A 72 21.98 7.20 -27.60
C SER A 72 22.19 5.74 -28.03
N ASN A 73 21.23 5.15 -28.77
CA ASN A 73 21.31 3.76 -29.24
C ASN A 73 21.55 2.77 -28.09
N TYR A 74 20.78 2.91 -27.02
CA TYR A 74 20.88 2.13 -25.80
C TYR A 74 20.70 0.62 -26.07
N PRO A 75 21.70 -0.23 -25.77
CA PRO A 75 21.65 -1.65 -26.12
C PRO A 75 20.63 -2.48 -25.33
N ASN A 76 20.20 -2.02 -24.16
CA ASN A 76 19.23 -2.71 -23.28
C ASN A 76 18.74 -1.77 -22.16
N ASP A 77 17.89 -2.27 -21.28
CA ASP A 77 17.32 -1.53 -20.13
C ASP A 77 17.98 -1.84 -18.78
N TYR A 78 19.20 -2.36 -18.75
CA TYR A 78 19.73 -2.99 -17.52
C TYR A 78 20.47 -2.04 -16.59
N ALA A 79 20.84 -0.85 -17.05
CA ALA A 79 21.71 0.04 -16.29
C ALA A 79 21.50 1.51 -16.63
N LEU A 80 21.75 2.38 -15.65
CA LEU A 80 21.84 3.83 -15.81
C LEU A 80 23.18 4.34 -15.28
N ALA A 81 23.69 5.39 -15.90
CA ALA A 81 24.71 6.24 -15.33
C ALA A 81 24.01 7.52 -14.84
N ILE A 82 24.14 7.83 -13.55
CA ILE A 82 23.65 9.07 -12.95
C ILE A 82 24.79 9.97 -12.52
N ALA A 83 24.61 11.29 -12.54
CA ALA A 83 25.59 12.28 -12.10
C ALA A 83 24.92 13.45 -11.36
N ASP A 84 25.70 14.23 -10.60
CA ASP A 84 25.19 15.42 -9.89
C ASP A 84 24.70 16.53 -10.84
N THR A 85 25.08 16.50 -12.13
CA THR A 85 24.62 17.47 -13.14
C THR A 85 24.16 16.77 -14.43
N PRO A 86 23.13 17.28 -15.13
CA PRO A 86 22.55 16.62 -16.30
C PRO A 86 23.46 16.63 -17.54
N THR A 87 24.52 17.43 -17.54
CA THR A 87 25.47 17.57 -18.65
C THR A 87 26.82 16.90 -18.35
N GLU A 88 26.94 16.15 -17.25
CA GLU A 88 28.19 15.46 -16.92
C GLU A 88 28.54 14.42 -17.99
N THR A 89 29.81 14.39 -18.39
CA THR A 89 30.33 13.48 -19.43
C THR A 89 31.53 12.67 -18.97
N ASN A 90 32.12 12.99 -17.81
CA ASN A 90 33.23 12.23 -17.24
C ASN A 90 32.70 11.01 -16.45
N PRO A 91 32.97 9.77 -16.90
CA PRO A 91 32.50 8.57 -16.22
C PRO A 91 32.92 8.47 -14.75
N SER A 92 34.08 9.03 -14.38
CA SER A 92 34.59 9.00 -13.00
C SER A 92 33.72 9.79 -12.01
N LYS A 93 32.81 10.61 -12.52
CA LYS A 93 31.84 11.40 -11.72
C LYS A 93 30.42 10.83 -11.81
N MET A 94 30.26 9.63 -12.36
CA MET A 94 28.96 8.98 -12.51
C MET A 94 28.84 7.81 -11.54
N LEU A 95 27.64 7.56 -11.03
CA LEU A 95 27.32 6.31 -10.33
C LEU A 95 26.58 5.39 -11.28
N TYR A 96 26.99 4.13 -11.36
CA TYR A 96 26.32 3.14 -12.20
C TYR A 96 25.26 2.40 -11.41
N VAL A 97 24.00 2.57 -11.81
CA VAL A 97 22.83 1.95 -11.18
C VAL A 97 22.45 0.70 -11.96
N GLN A 98 22.43 -0.45 -11.30
CA GLN A 98 21.86 -1.67 -11.88
C GLN A 98 20.33 -1.60 -11.78
N ILE A 99 19.63 -1.79 -12.91
CA ILE A 99 18.17 -1.77 -12.96
C ILE A 99 17.61 -3.22 -12.83
N PRO A 100 16.97 -3.57 -11.71
CA PRO A 100 16.22 -4.81 -11.57
C PRO A 100 15.10 -4.89 -12.62
N SER A 101 14.72 -6.11 -13.02
CA SER A 101 13.71 -6.33 -14.06
C SER A 101 12.40 -5.57 -13.85
N THR A 102 11.96 -5.43 -12.59
CA THR A 102 10.73 -4.73 -12.19
C THR A 102 10.73 -3.25 -12.55
N PHE A 103 11.90 -2.61 -12.64
CA PHE A 103 12.00 -1.19 -12.94
C PHE A 103 12.41 -0.88 -14.39
N ARG A 104 12.71 -1.89 -15.20
CA ARG A 104 13.26 -1.70 -16.56
C ARG A 104 12.31 -0.98 -17.51
N SER A 105 11.02 -1.30 -17.46
CA SER A 105 10.00 -0.64 -18.28
C SER A 105 9.85 0.84 -17.97
N GLY A 106 10.10 1.26 -16.72
CA GLY A 106 9.96 2.64 -16.28
C GLY A 106 11.25 3.47 -16.35
N PHE A 107 12.41 2.85 -16.17
CA PHE A 107 13.70 3.53 -15.99
C PHE A 107 14.78 3.12 -17.00
N GLY A 108 14.59 2.05 -17.76
CA GLY A 108 15.53 1.63 -18.78
C GLY A 108 15.59 2.60 -19.95
N LEU A 109 16.80 2.94 -20.41
CA LEU A 109 17.00 3.92 -21.47
C LEU A 109 16.71 3.39 -22.88
N GLN A 110 16.72 2.08 -23.11
CA GLN A 110 16.27 1.52 -24.39
C GLN A 110 14.77 1.71 -24.57
N THR A 111 13.99 1.44 -23.52
CA THR A 111 12.54 1.68 -23.50
C THR A 111 12.21 3.17 -23.35
N ASN A 112 12.98 3.92 -22.55
CA ASN A 112 12.70 5.32 -22.20
C ASN A 112 13.90 6.26 -22.49
N PRO A 113 14.26 6.48 -23.77
CA PRO A 113 15.42 7.28 -24.13
C PRO A 113 15.33 8.75 -23.67
N THR A 114 14.12 9.26 -23.43
CA THR A 114 13.82 10.62 -22.95
C THR A 114 14.18 10.85 -21.47
N LEU A 115 14.52 9.80 -20.72
CA LEU A 115 14.99 9.93 -19.33
C LEU A 115 16.36 10.58 -19.23
N LYS A 116 17.17 10.56 -20.29
CA LYS A 116 18.47 11.24 -20.28
C LYS A 116 18.26 12.75 -20.06
N GLY A 117 18.95 13.29 -19.05
CA GLY A 117 18.83 14.66 -18.58
C GLY A 117 17.78 14.85 -17.49
N LYS A 118 16.98 13.82 -17.15
CA LYS A 118 16.03 13.86 -16.04
C LYS A 118 16.68 13.38 -14.74
N GLN A 119 16.25 13.97 -13.64
CA GLN A 119 16.70 13.59 -12.31
C GLN A 119 15.89 12.39 -11.83
N ILE A 120 16.57 11.48 -11.15
CA ILE A 120 15.98 10.30 -10.53
C ILE A 120 16.55 10.13 -9.13
N ALA A 121 15.83 9.41 -8.28
CA ALA A 121 16.39 8.84 -7.06
C ALA A 121 16.35 7.31 -7.13
N ALA A 122 17.34 6.65 -6.55
CA ALA A 122 17.40 5.20 -6.48
C ALA A 122 17.95 4.74 -5.12
N THR A 123 17.30 3.75 -4.50
CA THR A 123 17.73 3.15 -3.23
C THR A 123 18.32 1.76 -3.47
N GLY A 124 19.54 1.51 -2.97
CA GLY A 124 20.19 0.21 -3.10
C GLY A 124 21.50 0.11 -2.33
N ASN A 125 22.23 -1.00 -2.48
CA ASN A 125 23.56 -1.18 -1.90
C ASN A 125 24.61 -0.39 -2.69
N LEU A 126 25.39 0.44 -2.00
CA LEU A 126 26.57 1.11 -2.55
C LEU A 126 27.72 0.11 -2.76
N THR A 127 27.79 -0.47 -3.94
CA THR A 127 28.77 -1.49 -4.29
C THR A 127 29.06 -1.48 -5.78
N ALA A 128 30.25 -1.94 -6.16
CA ALA A 128 30.75 -1.81 -7.52
C ALA A 128 29.86 -2.50 -8.55
N TYR A 129 29.61 -1.81 -9.67
CA TYR A 129 28.95 -2.32 -10.86
C TYR A 129 29.80 -1.96 -12.08
N PHE A 130 30.10 -2.94 -12.95
CA PHE A 130 31.11 -2.81 -14.02
C PHE A 130 32.53 -2.42 -13.54
N SER A 131 32.94 -2.85 -12.33
CA SER A 131 34.20 -2.42 -11.70
C SER A 131 34.32 -0.90 -11.51
N HIS A 132 33.17 -0.21 -11.48
CA HIS A 132 33.01 1.22 -11.22
C HIS A 132 32.18 1.39 -9.93
N PRO A 133 32.32 2.49 -9.17
CA PRO A 133 31.35 2.86 -8.14
C PRO A 133 29.91 2.71 -8.64
N GLY A 134 29.09 1.99 -7.88
CA GLY A 134 27.76 1.61 -8.32
C GLY A 134 26.73 1.52 -7.21
N LEU A 135 25.49 1.29 -7.64
CA LEU A 135 24.33 1.02 -6.83
C LEU A 135 23.68 -0.29 -7.34
N LYS A 136 23.69 -1.33 -6.52
CA LYS A 136 23.13 -2.65 -6.86
C LYS A 136 22.03 -3.05 -5.89
N ASN A 137 21.32 -4.13 -6.22
CA ASN A 137 20.17 -4.61 -5.44
C ASN A 137 19.18 -3.48 -5.18
N VAL A 138 18.89 -2.69 -6.22
CA VAL A 138 18.03 -1.52 -6.11
C VAL A 138 16.63 -1.97 -5.69
N THR A 139 16.11 -1.35 -4.64
CA THR A 139 14.79 -1.67 -4.06
C THR A 139 13.75 -0.60 -4.37
N MET A 140 14.17 0.62 -4.74
CA MET A 140 13.29 1.73 -5.11
C MET A 140 13.92 2.57 -6.22
N MET A 141 13.12 3.07 -7.15
CA MET A 141 13.51 4.15 -8.07
C MET A 141 12.33 5.10 -8.31
N SER A 142 12.59 6.41 -8.36
CA SER A 142 11.61 7.46 -8.66
C SER A 142 12.19 8.47 -9.67
N LYS A 143 11.31 9.11 -10.46
CA LYS A 143 11.67 10.22 -11.36
C LYS A 143 11.32 11.53 -10.66
N GLU A 144 12.17 12.54 -10.79
CA GLU A 144 11.86 13.90 -10.33
C GLU A 144 11.26 14.72 -11.47
N THR A 145 10.09 15.31 -11.22
CA THR A 145 9.34 16.12 -12.20
C THR A 145 10.03 17.47 -12.33
N SER A 146 10.79 17.67 -13.41
CA SER A 146 11.40 18.97 -13.70
C SER A 146 10.32 20.02 -13.94
N GLY A 147 10.25 21.04 -13.08
CA GLY A 147 9.29 22.13 -13.15
C GLY A 147 9.27 22.85 -14.50
N THR A 148 8.12 22.81 -15.15
CA THR A 148 7.61 23.86 -16.02
C THR A 148 6.21 24.18 -15.54
N THR A 149 6.03 25.38 -15.01
CA THR A 149 4.76 25.94 -14.58
C THR A 149 3.79 26.03 -15.76
N ASP A 150 2.79 25.16 -15.80
CA ASP A 150 1.52 25.39 -16.49
C ASP A 150 0.43 25.53 -15.40
N PRO A 151 -0.37 26.62 -15.33
CA PRO A 151 -1.08 27.01 -14.11
C PRO A 151 -2.38 26.24 -13.79
N THR A 152 -2.57 25.00 -14.26
CA THR A 152 -3.86 24.29 -14.06
C THR A 152 -3.76 22.81 -13.72
N GLU A 153 -2.64 22.30 -13.22
CA GLU A 153 -2.52 20.88 -12.87
C GLU A 153 -1.94 20.71 -11.45
N PRO A 154 -2.74 20.28 -10.46
CA PRO A 154 -2.26 20.05 -9.11
C PRO A 154 -1.68 18.63 -9.02
N THR A 155 -0.47 18.40 -9.53
CA THR A 155 0.26 17.17 -9.19
C THR A 155 0.89 17.35 -7.82
N ASN A 156 0.14 16.93 -6.79
CA ASN A 156 0.57 16.96 -5.40
C ASN A 156 1.88 16.14 -5.26
N PRO A 157 2.95 16.68 -4.64
CA PRO A 157 4.09 15.88 -4.23
C PRO A 157 3.62 14.71 -3.34
N PRO A 158 4.33 13.57 -3.26
CA PRO A 158 4.05 12.61 -2.20
C PRO A 158 4.27 13.36 -0.89
N ALA A 159 3.18 13.62 -0.19
CA ALA A 159 3.18 14.37 1.03
C ALA A 159 4.15 13.74 2.02
N SER A 160 4.94 14.57 2.69
CA SER A 160 5.93 14.12 3.68
C SER A 160 5.29 13.53 4.94
N SER A 161 3.97 13.67 5.07
CA SER A 161 3.11 13.08 6.10
C SER A 161 1.69 12.84 5.56
N VAL A 162 0.92 11.96 6.21
CA VAL A 162 -0.50 11.70 5.89
C VAL A 162 -1.32 12.99 5.96
N GLU A 163 -1.01 13.87 6.90
CA GLU A 163 -1.72 15.13 7.11
C GLU A 163 -1.52 16.10 5.95
N GLU A 164 -0.30 16.22 5.43
CA GLU A 164 -0.05 17.04 4.24
C GLU A 164 -0.76 16.47 3.00
N TYR A 165 -0.87 15.13 2.89
CA TYR A 165 -1.58 14.46 1.79
C TYR A 165 -3.04 14.89 1.72
N TYR A 166 -3.67 15.03 2.88
CA TYR A 166 -5.07 15.43 2.98
C TYR A 166 -5.30 16.91 3.32
N SER A 167 -4.27 17.75 3.27
CA SER A 167 -4.42 19.19 3.53
C SER A 167 -5.54 19.88 2.73
N PRO A 168 -5.87 19.49 1.46
CA PRO A 168 -7.01 20.07 0.75
C PRO A 168 -8.37 19.66 1.33
N ALA A 169 -8.46 18.59 2.12
CA ALA A 169 -9.70 18.11 2.74
C ALA A 169 -9.95 18.68 4.14
N GLU A 170 -8.94 19.30 4.76
CA GLU A 170 -9.02 19.79 6.14
C GLU A 170 -10.18 20.76 6.36
N GLY A 171 -10.97 20.49 7.41
CA GLY A 171 -12.09 21.33 7.84
C GLY A 171 -13.34 21.28 6.96
N LYS A 172 -13.34 20.49 5.88
CA LYS A 172 -14.51 20.31 5.01
C LYS A 172 -15.46 19.23 5.54
N THR A 173 -16.72 19.28 5.10
CA THR A 173 -17.76 18.28 5.41
C THR A 173 -18.70 18.09 4.22
N GLY A 174 -19.52 17.04 4.23
CA GLY A 174 -20.53 16.76 3.20
C GLY A 174 -19.94 16.65 1.80
N THR A 175 -20.64 17.20 0.81
CA THR A 175 -20.19 17.19 -0.59
C THR A 175 -18.85 17.88 -0.80
N GLU A 176 -18.54 18.95 -0.06
CA GLU A 176 -17.24 19.63 -0.19
C GLU A 176 -16.07 18.73 0.24
N LEU A 177 -16.28 17.91 1.28
CA LEU A 177 -15.29 16.92 1.70
C LEU A 177 -15.20 15.78 0.69
N LYS A 178 -16.35 15.25 0.22
CA LYS A 178 -16.38 14.19 -0.79
C LYS A 178 -15.57 14.58 -2.03
N SER A 179 -15.87 15.73 -2.63
CA SER A 179 -15.16 16.22 -3.81
C SER A 179 -13.69 16.57 -3.54
N ALA A 180 -13.36 17.06 -2.34
CA ALA A 180 -11.95 17.28 -1.98
C ALA A 180 -11.17 15.97 -1.91
N LEU A 181 -11.77 14.92 -1.35
CA LEU A 181 -11.15 13.61 -1.27
C LEU A 181 -11.04 12.93 -2.63
N HIS A 182 -12.08 13.02 -3.48
CA HIS A 182 -12.04 12.54 -4.88
C HIS A 182 -10.81 13.08 -5.59
N ASN A 183 -10.66 14.42 -5.64
CA ASN A 183 -9.51 15.09 -6.28
C ASN A 183 -8.14 14.77 -5.64
N ILE A 184 -8.09 14.20 -4.43
CA ILE A 184 -6.82 13.80 -3.79
C ILE A 184 -6.42 12.38 -4.23
N ILE A 185 -7.42 11.51 -4.50
CA ILE A 185 -7.20 10.08 -4.69
C ILE A 185 -7.46 9.61 -6.13
N ASP A 186 -7.98 10.48 -7.00
CA ASP A 186 -8.31 10.22 -8.40
C ASP A 186 -7.08 9.74 -9.21
N ASP A 187 -5.96 10.43 -9.13
CA ASP A 187 -4.76 10.16 -9.92
C ASP A 187 -3.85 9.05 -9.34
N HIS A 188 -4.41 7.86 -9.20
CA HIS A 188 -3.67 6.68 -8.78
C HIS A 188 -2.91 6.01 -9.92
N THR A 189 -1.79 5.37 -9.59
CA THR A 189 -1.04 4.52 -10.53
C THR A 189 -1.80 3.23 -10.76
N GLU A 190 -2.34 3.08 -11.97
CA GLU A 190 -3.04 1.86 -12.35
C GLU A 190 -2.08 0.69 -12.58
N ILE A 191 -2.45 -0.48 -12.10
CA ILE A 191 -1.73 -1.73 -12.37
C ILE A 191 -2.55 -2.66 -13.26
N SER A 192 -1.90 -3.53 -14.02
CA SER A 192 -2.59 -4.49 -14.86
C SER A 192 -3.30 -5.57 -14.04
N TYR A 193 -4.35 -6.17 -14.59
CA TYR A 193 -5.07 -7.23 -13.89
C TYR A 193 -4.16 -8.41 -13.53
N SER A 194 -3.16 -8.74 -14.34
CA SER A 194 -2.18 -9.77 -14.00
C SER A 194 -1.28 -9.38 -12.84
N ALA A 195 -0.88 -8.11 -12.73
CA ALA A 195 -0.04 -7.59 -11.64
C ALA A 195 -0.75 -7.59 -10.27
N VAL A 196 -2.10 -7.53 -10.26
CA VAL A 196 -2.90 -7.65 -9.02
C VAL A 196 -2.53 -8.91 -8.22
N TRP A 197 -2.19 -10.02 -8.87
CA TRP A 197 -1.76 -11.22 -8.14
C TRP A 197 -0.54 -10.97 -7.26
N ASP A 198 0.47 -10.29 -7.78
CA ASP A 198 1.68 -9.97 -7.03
C ASP A 198 1.38 -8.95 -5.92
N ALA A 199 0.49 -8.00 -6.19
CA ALA A 199 0.04 -7.01 -5.21
C ALA A 199 -0.70 -7.66 -4.01
N LEU A 200 -1.68 -8.54 -4.27
CA LEU A 200 -2.43 -9.22 -3.20
C LEU A 200 -1.56 -10.14 -2.35
N ARG A 201 -0.54 -10.78 -2.94
CA ARG A 201 0.44 -11.57 -2.17
C ARG A 201 1.25 -10.74 -1.18
N LYS A 202 1.33 -9.42 -1.37
CA LYS A 202 2.07 -8.50 -0.52
C LYS A 202 1.17 -7.76 0.46
N THR A 203 0.04 -7.25 -0.02
CA THR A 203 -0.93 -6.46 0.75
C THR A 203 -1.68 -7.30 1.78
N ASP A 204 -1.99 -8.56 1.47
CA ASP A 204 -2.71 -9.48 2.36
C ASP A 204 -1.79 -10.58 2.95
N GLU A 205 -0.47 -10.39 2.94
CA GLU A 205 0.51 -11.34 3.51
C GLU A 205 0.20 -11.63 4.99
N ASP A 206 0.14 -12.92 5.34
CA ASP A 206 -0.08 -13.35 6.72
C ASP A 206 1.10 -12.89 7.60
N PRO A 207 0.85 -12.06 8.64
CA PRO A 207 1.90 -11.51 9.49
C PRO A 207 2.64 -12.59 10.30
N THR A 208 2.05 -13.76 10.46
CA THR A 208 2.63 -14.90 11.20
C THR A 208 3.25 -15.95 10.29
N ASN A 209 2.97 -15.91 8.98
CA ASN A 209 3.52 -16.83 8.00
C ASN A 209 3.66 -16.17 6.62
N SER A 210 4.85 -15.65 6.33
CA SER A 210 5.13 -14.97 5.06
C SER A 210 5.05 -15.86 3.82
N ASN A 211 4.79 -17.17 3.92
CA ASN A 211 4.48 -18.00 2.74
C ASN A 211 2.98 -17.96 2.38
N ASN A 212 2.16 -17.37 3.24
CA ASN A 212 0.71 -17.35 3.14
C ASN A 212 0.17 -15.92 3.02
N ILE A 213 -1.10 -15.84 2.63
CA ILE A 213 -1.96 -14.67 2.72
C ILE A 213 -3.19 -14.98 3.57
N ILE A 214 -3.84 -13.95 4.10
CA ILE A 214 -5.13 -14.07 4.78
C ILE A 214 -6.25 -13.82 3.77
N LEU A 215 -7.16 -14.78 3.64
CA LEU A 215 -8.35 -14.62 2.81
C LEU A 215 -9.42 -13.79 3.51
N LEU A 216 -10.04 -12.84 2.79
CA LEU A 216 -10.97 -11.85 3.35
C LEU A 216 -12.09 -12.49 4.19
N TYR A 217 -12.96 -13.26 3.53
CA TYR A 217 -14.18 -13.76 4.14
C TYR A 217 -13.94 -14.94 5.09
N THR A 218 -13.02 -15.86 4.77
CA THR A 218 -12.77 -17.03 5.62
C THR A 218 -11.80 -16.75 6.77
N GLY A 219 -11.00 -15.68 6.70
CA GLY A 219 -9.89 -15.43 7.61
C GLY A 219 -8.77 -16.49 7.52
N ARG A 220 -8.85 -17.40 6.54
CA ARG A 220 -7.94 -18.54 6.41
C ARG A 220 -6.58 -18.08 5.92
N SER A 221 -5.53 -18.50 6.61
CA SER A 221 -4.15 -18.42 6.12
C SER A 221 -3.92 -19.48 5.03
N GLN A 222 -3.64 -19.03 3.82
CA GLN A 222 -3.51 -19.89 2.64
C GLN A 222 -2.22 -19.60 1.86
N GLY A 223 -1.59 -20.64 1.30
CA GLY A 223 -0.36 -20.50 0.52
C GLY A 223 -0.50 -19.49 -0.61
N LYS A 224 0.38 -18.48 -0.64
CA LYS A 224 0.23 -17.32 -1.53
C LYS A 224 0.35 -17.61 -3.02
N PHE A 225 0.82 -18.81 -3.38
CA PHE A 225 0.92 -19.29 -4.77
C PHE A 225 -0.15 -20.33 -5.14
N THR A 226 -1.14 -20.55 -4.26
CA THR A 226 -2.32 -21.40 -4.54
C THR A 226 -3.46 -20.57 -5.14
N ASN A 227 -3.13 -19.74 -6.12
CA ASN A 227 -4.08 -18.82 -6.75
C ASN A 227 -4.49 -19.31 -8.14
N GLY A 228 -5.75 -19.13 -8.51
CA GLY A 228 -6.25 -19.65 -9.78
C GLY A 228 -7.75 -19.89 -9.81
N SER A 229 -8.13 -20.96 -10.49
CA SER A 229 -9.53 -21.38 -10.71
C SER A 229 -9.78 -22.82 -10.25
N GLY A 230 -8.83 -23.44 -9.54
CA GLY A 230 -9.01 -24.73 -8.89
C GLY A 230 -9.91 -24.62 -7.66
N SER A 231 -10.57 -25.73 -7.30
CA SER A 231 -11.56 -25.78 -6.21
C SER A 231 -11.05 -25.36 -4.83
N ASN A 232 -9.73 -25.38 -4.62
CA ASN A 232 -9.08 -25.00 -3.38
C ASN A 232 -8.16 -23.78 -3.57
N ASP A 233 -8.21 -23.14 -4.74
CA ASP A 233 -7.44 -21.94 -5.01
C ASP A 233 -8.13 -20.74 -4.38
N TRP A 234 -7.34 -19.72 -4.04
CA TRP A 234 -7.89 -18.40 -3.83
C TRP A 234 -7.95 -17.62 -5.15
N ASN A 235 -8.91 -16.71 -5.27
CA ASN A 235 -9.03 -15.81 -6.40
C ASN A 235 -9.20 -14.34 -5.94
N ARG A 236 -9.26 -13.42 -6.92
CA ARG A 236 -9.46 -12.00 -6.69
C ARG A 236 -10.94 -11.74 -6.48
N GLU A 237 -11.29 -11.30 -5.29
CA GLU A 237 -12.59 -10.71 -4.97
C GLU A 237 -12.58 -9.25 -5.39
N HIS A 238 -13.57 -8.87 -6.20
CA HIS A 238 -13.90 -7.47 -6.45
C HIS A 238 -14.94 -7.09 -5.39
N VAL A 239 -14.49 -6.51 -4.26
CA VAL A 239 -15.41 -6.18 -3.15
C VAL A 239 -16.47 -5.23 -3.66
N TRP A 240 -16.13 -4.21 -4.46
CA TRP A 240 -17.13 -3.61 -5.32
C TRP A 240 -17.42 -4.53 -6.50
N ALA A 241 -18.58 -5.19 -6.53
CA ALA A 241 -18.88 -6.15 -7.58
C ALA A 241 -18.91 -5.48 -8.96
N LYS A 242 -18.13 -6.01 -9.91
CA LYS A 242 -17.96 -5.42 -11.27
C LYS A 242 -19.26 -5.18 -12.03
N SER A 243 -20.30 -5.95 -11.76
CA SER A 243 -21.62 -5.78 -12.40
C SER A 243 -22.33 -4.51 -11.97
N HIS A 244 -21.94 -3.91 -10.84
CA HIS A 244 -22.47 -2.63 -10.34
C HIS A 244 -21.61 -1.50 -10.91
N GLY A 245 -21.68 -1.28 -12.22
CA GLY A 245 -20.90 -0.24 -12.92
C GLY A 245 -20.15 -0.70 -14.16
N ASP A 246 -20.22 -1.99 -14.50
CA ASP A 246 -19.74 -2.60 -15.76
C ASP A 246 -18.27 -2.31 -16.13
N PHE A 247 -17.42 -2.05 -15.14
CA PHE A 247 -16.01 -1.67 -15.37
C PHE A 247 -15.08 -2.87 -15.65
N GLY A 248 -15.58 -4.11 -15.48
CA GLY A 248 -14.85 -5.33 -15.84
C GLY A 248 -13.50 -5.47 -15.10
N THR A 249 -12.46 -5.83 -15.84
CA THR A 249 -11.08 -6.00 -15.31
C THR A 249 -10.08 -5.11 -16.04
N SER A 250 -10.57 -4.04 -16.66
CA SER A 250 -9.73 -3.01 -17.26
C SER A 250 -8.98 -2.25 -16.16
N MET A 251 -7.85 -1.64 -16.54
CA MET A 251 -7.10 -0.78 -15.62
C MET A 251 -7.97 0.40 -15.15
N GLY A 252 -7.80 0.81 -13.89
CA GLY A 252 -8.72 1.68 -13.16
C GLY A 252 -9.56 0.87 -12.16
N ALA A 253 -10.87 1.08 -12.10
CA ALA A 253 -11.76 0.44 -11.12
C ALA A 253 -11.68 -1.10 -11.11
N GLY A 254 -11.39 -1.72 -12.27
CA GLY A 254 -11.27 -3.17 -12.42
C GLY A 254 -9.99 -3.77 -11.84
N THR A 255 -8.97 -2.95 -11.57
CA THR A 255 -7.67 -3.36 -11.04
C THR A 255 -7.26 -2.63 -9.77
N ASP A 256 -8.13 -1.76 -9.23
CA ASP A 256 -7.89 -1.02 -8.00
C ASP A 256 -7.80 -1.94 -6.77
N ILE A 257 -6.58 -2.05 -6.25
CA ILE A 257 -6.27 -2.88 -5.10
C ILE A 257 -6.66 -2.25 -3.78
N HIS A 258 -7.31 -1.09 -3.71
CA HIS A 258 -7.97 -0.68 -2.47
C HIS A 258 -9.20 -1.56 -2.18
N HIS A 259 -9.92 -2.04 -3.21
CA HIS A 259 -11.08 -2.94 -3.04
C HIS A 259 -10.84 -4.40 -3.45
N LEU A 260 -9.81 -4.71 -4.25
CA LEU A 260 -9.51 -6.10 -4.58
C LEU A 260 -8.90 -6.84 -3.39
N ARG A 261 -9.49 -7.99 -3.00
CA ARG A 261 -8.99 -8.83 -1.89
C ARG A 261 -8.82 -10.28 -2.32
N PRO A 262 -7.94 -11.07 -1.69
CA PRO A 262 -7.91 -12.50 -1.91
C PRO A 262 -9.06 -13.18 -1.16
N THR A 263 -9.75 -14.10 -1.83
CA THR A 263 -10.81 -14.91 -1.20
C THR A 263 -10.74 -16.34 -1.68
N ASP A 264 -11.33 -17.26 -0.92
CA ASP A 264 -11.55 -18.62 -1.40
C ASP A 264 -12.48 -18.59 -2.62
N MET A 265 -12.15 -19.36 -3.65
CA MET A 265 -12.87 -19.35 -4.93
C MET A 265 -14.33 -19.81 -4.80
N SER A 266 -14.61 -20.79 -3.93
CA SER A 266 -15.96 -21.29 -3.65
C SER A 266 -16.79 -20.20 -2.95
N VAL A 267 -16.19 -19.54 -1.95
CA VAL A 267 -16.83 -18.45 -1.21
C VAL A 267 -17.09 -17.25 -2.12
N ASN A 268 -16.15 -16.90 -3.00
CA ASN A 268 -16.35 -15.86 -4.01
C ASN A 268 -17.52 -16.18 -4.94
N SER A 269 -17.57 -17.42 -5.41
CA SER A 269 -18.65 -17.90 -6.28
C SER A 269 -20.02 -17.78 -5.61
N THR A 270 -20.11 -18.06 -4.30
CA THR A 270 -21.36 -17.86 -3.54
C THR A 270 -21.69 -16.39 -3.34
N ARG A 271 -20.70 -15.56 -3.00
CA ARG A 271 -20.88 -14.11 -2.83
C ARG A 271 -21.38 -13.46 -4.12
N ASN A 272 -20.82 -13.87 -5.26
CA ASN A 272 -21.20 -13.40 -6.59
C ASN A 272 -21.25 -11.86 -6.67
N ASN A 273 -22.42 -11.29 -6.89
CA ASN A 273 -22.69 -9.86 -6.96
C ASN A 273 -23.74 -9.44 -5.91
N LEU A 274 -23.89 -10.21 -4.83
CA LEU A 274 -24.78 -9.85 -3.74
C LEU A 274 -24.34 -8.50 -3.15
N ASP A 275 -25.32 -7.65 -2.87
CA ASP A 275 -25.08 -6.38 -2.20
C ASP A 275 -24.65 -6.65 -0.75
N PHE A 276 -23.98 -5.69 -0.12
CA PHE A 276 -23.65 -5.79 1.29
C PHE A 276 -24.79 -5.24 2.17
N ASP A 277 -25.38 -6.12 2.97
CA ASP A 277 -26.37 -5.86 4.05
C ASP A 277 -26.23 -7.02 5.06
N ASN A 278 -27.04 -7.02 6.12
CA ASN A 278 -27.19 -8.17 6.98
C ASN A 278 -27.74 -9.35 6.18
N GLY A 279 -27.14 -10.52 6.36
CA GLY A 279 -27.50 -11.73 5.64
C GLY A 279 -28.58 -12.51 6.39
N GLY A 280 -28.85 -13.71 5.88
CA GLY A 280 -29.78 -14.65 6.53
C GLY A 280 -29.06 -15.88 7.05
N LYS A 281 -28.62 -16.74 6.13
CA LYS A 281 -28.07 -18.06 6.45
C LYS A 281 -26.56 -18.01 6.49
N GLU A 282 -25.97 -18.62 7.51
CA GLU A 282 -24.51 -18.76 7.60
C GLU A 282 -23.94 -19.58 6.43
N HIS A 283 -22.83 -19.12 5.86
CA HIS A 283 -22.08 -19.82 4.83
C HIS A 283 -21.34 -21.02 5.41
N THR A 284 -21.45 -22.19 4.77
CA THR A 284 -20.94 -23.45 5.33
C THR A 284 -19.41 -23.57 5.36
N GLU A 285 -18.72 -22.84 4.49
CA GLU A 285 -17.24 -22.81 4.46
C GLU A 285 -16.65 -21.56 5.12
N ALA A 286 -17.38 -20.44 5.07
CA ALA A 286 -16.90 -19.15 5.56
C ALA A 286 -17.69 -18.79 6.83
N LEU A 287 -17.37 -19.50 7.92
CA LEU A 287 -18.07 -19.35 9.19
C LEU A 287 -18.09 -17.88 9.64
N GLY A 288 -19.21 -17.47 10.24
CA GLY A 288 -19.47 -16.07 10.62
C GLY A 288 -19.87 -15.15 9.47
N ASN A 289 -19.82 -15.60 8.20
CA ASN A 289 -20.38 -14.85 7.08
C ASN A 289 -21.80 -15.37 6.80
N TYR A 290 -22.73 -14.48 6.51
CA TYR A 290 -24.13 -14.80 6.25
C TYR A 290 -24.53 -14.30 4.87
N TYR A 291 -25.49 -14.96 4.24
CA TYR A 291 -26.01 -14.53 2.95
C TYR A 291 -27.46 -14.93 2.77
N ASP A 292 -28.14 -14.26 1.87
CA ASP A 292 -29.49 -14.62 1.42
C ASP A 292 -29.63 -14.44 -0.10
N SER A 293 -30.82 -14.09 -0.59
CA SER A 293 -31.08 -13.97 -2.02
C SER A 293 -30.49 -12.72 -2.67
N ASP A 294 -30.22 -11.66 -1.90
CA ASP A 294 -29.72 -10.39 -2.44
C ASP A 294 -28.54 -9.80 -1.65
N SER A 295 -28.22 -10.36 -0.48
CA SER A 295 -27.28 -9.77 0.45
C SER A 295 -26.18 -10.72 0.93
N TRP A 296 -24.98 -10.18 1.13
CA TRP A 296 -23.84 -10.80 1.78
C TRP A 296 -23.41 -9.99 3.01
N GLU A 297 -23.36 -10.65 4.16
CA GLU A 297 -22.83 -10.13 5.41
C GLU A 297 -21.48 -10.80 5.71
N PRO A 298 -20.36 -10.05 5.70
CA PRO A 298 -19.09 -10.61 6.05
C PRO A 298 -19.00 -10.90 7.56
N ARG A 299 -18.04 -11.74 7.96
CA ARG A 299 -17.71 -11.94 9.37
C ARG A 299 -17.35 -10.64 10.08
N ASP A 300 -17.56 -10.61 11.40
CA ASP A 300 -17.46 -9.39 12.20
C ASP A 300 -16.10 -8.68 12.08
N GLU A 301 -15.00 -9.41 11.91
CA GLU A 301 -13.66 -8.82 11.89
C GLU A 301 -13.21 -8.28 10.52
N VAL A 302 -14.11 -8.21 9.52
CA VAL A 302 -13.87 -7.50 8.25
C VAL A 302 -15.08 -6.67 7.80
N LYS A 303 -16.06 -6.46 8.66
CA LYS A 303 -17.25 -5.65 8.37
C LYS A 303 -16.86 -4.20 8.06
N GLY A 304 -15.93 -3.66 8.84
CA GLY A 304 -15.38 -2.32 8.71
C GLY A 304 -14.49 -2.19 7.50
N ASP A 305 -13.64 -3.18 7.23
CA ASP A 305 -12.82 -3.26 6.01
C ASP A 305 -13.69 -3.11 4.76
N VAL A 306 -14.74 -3.93 4.66
CA VAL A 306 -15.68 -3.93 3.53
C VAL A 306 -16.36 -2.58 3.40
N ALA A 307 -16.84 -2.00 4.50
CA ALA A 307 -17.46 -0.68 4.49
C ALA A 307 -16.50 0.40 3.97
N ARG A 308 -15.25 0.43 4.46
CA ARG A 308 -14.24 1.42 4.05
C ARG A 308 -13.77 1.23 2.61
N MET A 309 -13.77 0.00 2.08
CA MET A 309 -13.52 -0.24 0.65
C MET A 309 -14.66 0.32 -0.23
N LEU A 310 -15.91 0.19 0.21
CA LEU A 310 -17.08 0.73 -0.50
C LEU A 310 -17.17 2.26 -0.43
N PHE A 311 -16.91 2.86 0.74
CA PHE A 311 -16.80 4.32 0.87
C PHE A 311 -15.71 4.87 -0.05
N TYR A 312 -14.55 4.22 -0.09
CA TYR A 312 -13.46 4.60 -0.98
C TYR A 312 -13.89 4.55 -2.45
N MET A 313 -14.50 3.44 -2.91
CA MET A 313 -14.90 3.31 -4.31
C MET A 313 -15.90 4.37 -4.74
N ALA A 314 -16.85 4.72 -3.87
CA ALA A 314 -17.85 5.74 -4.14
C ALA A 314 -17.32 7.19 -4.09
N VAL A 315 -16.13 7.40 -3.52
CA VAL A 315 -15.44 8.71 -3.53
C VAL A 315 -14.38 8.78 -4.59
N ARG A 316 -13.73 7.66 -4.90
CA ARG A 316 -12.72 7.61 -5.94
C ARG A 316 -13.37 7.75 -7.31
N TYR A 317 -14.44 7.02 -7.60
CA TYR A 317 -14.99 6.91 -8.95
C TYR A 317 -16.30 7.70 -9.06
N GLU A 318 -16.19 9.02 -9.33
CA GLU A 318 -17.34 9.94 -9.48
C GLU A 318 -17.80 10.13 -10.94
N GLY A 319 -17.15 9.48 -11.92
CA GLY A 319 -17.57 9.49 -13.32
C GLY A 319 -17.42 10.85 -14.02
N ASP A 320 -16.53 11.71 -13.51
CA ASP A 320 -16.22 13.03 -14.05
C ASP A 320 -15.20 12.99 -15.21
N VAL A 321 -14.50 11.86 -15.36
CA VAL A 321 -13.62 11.56 -16.49
C VAL A 321 -14.29 10.57 -17.46
N SER A 322 -14.00 10.72 -18.77
CA SER A 322 -14.51 9.79 -19.80
C SER A 322 -14.13 8.35 -19.47
N ASP A 323 -15.09 7.44 -19.65
CA ASP A 323 -14.92 6.00 -19.45
C ASP A 323 -14.65 5.57 -17.99
N GLU A 324 -14.81 6.49 -17.03
CA GLU A 324 -14.82 6.19 -15.60
C GLU A 324 -16.25 5.87 -15.12
N PRO A 325 -16.45 4.83 -14.28
CA PRO A 325 -17.76 4.59 -13.70
C PRO A 325 -18.13 5.64 -12.65
N ASP A 326 -19.41 6.01 -12.59
CA ASP A 326 -20.01 6.82 -11.52
C ASP A 326 -20.55 5.90 -10.43
N LEU A 327 -19.72 5.57 -9.45
CA LEU A 327 -20.02 4.62 -8.37
C LEU A 327 -20.59 5.35 -7.15
N GLU A 328 -21.75 4.93 -6.67
CA GLU A 328 -22.45 5.61 -5.58
C GLU A 328 -23.00 4.65 -4.53
N LEU A 329 -23.16 5.11 -3.30
CA LEU A 329 -23.80 4.32 -2.23
C LEU A 329 -25.27 4.73 -2.08
N ASN A 330 -26.14 3.78 -1.77
CA ASN A 330 -27.55 4.06 -1.50
C ASN A 330 -28.08 3.17 -0.36
N ASN A 331 -29.37 3.31 -0.01
CA ASN A 331 -30.00 2.51 1.06
C ASN A 331 -30.83 1.32 0.53
N VAL A 332 -30.48 0.80 -0.65
CA VAL A 332 -31.22 -0.25 -1.37
C VAL A 332 -30.28 -1.39 -1.73
N VAL A 333 -30.78 -2.62 -1.66
CA VAL A 333 -30.13 -3.82 -2.19
C VAL A 333 -30.82 -4.27 -3.47
N ASN A 334 -30.18 -5.14 -4.25
CA ASN A 334 -30.65 -5.64 -5.53
C ASN A 334 -30.79 -4.52 -6.57
N ASN A 335 -29.74 -3.69 -6.68
CA ASN A 335 -29.66 -2.57 -7.63
C ASN A 335 -29.50 -3.01 -9.11
N GLY A 336 -29.49 -4.32 -9.38
CA GLY A 336 -29.25 -4.85 -10.72
C GLY A 336 -27.86 -4.50 -11.22
N SER A 337 -27.77 -3.86 -12.39
CA SER A 337 -26.51 -3.39 -12.97
C SER A 337 -26.26 -1.90 -12.73
N ALA A 338 -27.13 -1.22 -11.97
CA ALA A 338 -26.88 0.17 -11.61
C ALA A 338 -25.60 0.27 -10.76
N PRO A 339 -24.83 1.35 -10.85
CA PRO A 339 -23.55 1.50 -10.15
C PRO A 339 -23.75 1.85 -8.67
N TYR A 340 -24.68 1.17 -8.01
CA TYR A 340 -24.93 1.27 -6.58
C TYR A 340 -24.58 -0.04 -5.92
N HIS A 341 -23.85 -0.01 -4.81
CA HIS A 341 -23.47 -1.24 -4.14
C HIS A 341 -23.46 -1.15 -2.61
N GLY A 342 -24.12 -2.11 -1.98
CA GLY A 342 -24.24 -2.18 -0.52
C GLY A 342 -25.17 -1.11 0.06
N LYS A 343 -25.76 -1.45 1.21
CA LYS A 343 -26.73 -0.60 1.90
C LYS A 343 -26.03 0.34 2.86
N LEU A 344 -25.98 1.62 2.49
CA LEU A 344 -25.28 2.70 3.19
C LEU A 344 -25.52 2.69 4.71
N SER A 345 -26.77 2.58 5.16
CA SER A 345 -27.08 2.55 6.61
C SER A 345 -26.38 1.40 7.36
N VAL A 346 -26.19 0.26 6.70
CA VAL A 346 -25.53 -0.92 7.28
C VAL A 346 -24.02 -0.81 7.17
N LEU A 347 -23.49 -0.27 6.07
CA LEU A 347 -22.06 0.05 5.95
C LEU A 347 -21.61 1.04 7.04
N LEU A 348 -22.41 2.07 7.32
CA LEU A 348 -22.15 3.02 8.41
C LEU A 348 -22.13 2.33 9.78
N GLN A 349 -23.06 1.41 10.01
CA GLN A 349 -23.09 0.61 11.23
C GLN A 349 -21.85 -0.28 11.36
N TRP A 350 -21.49 -1.01 10.30
CA TRP A 350 -20.33 -1.90 10.25
C TRP A 350 -19.02 -1.15 10.47
N HIS A 351 -18.86 0.02 9.86
CA HIS A 351 -17.71 0.89 10.08
C HIS A 351 -17.53 1.28 11.55
N GLN A 352 -18.61 1.50 12.30
CA GLN A 352 -18.55 1.81 13.73
C GLN A 352 -18.28 0.57 14.59
N GLN A 353 -18.79 -0.60 14.18
CA GLN A 353 -18.65 -1.85 14.90
C GLN A 353 -17.26 -2.48 14.76
N ASP A 354 -16.60 -2.25 13.62
CA ASP A 354 -15.29 -2.79 13.28
C ASP A 354 -14.32 -1.63 12.92
N PRO A 355 -13.66 -1.04 13.93
CA PRO A 355 -12.73 0.08 13.75
C PRO A 355 -11.47 -0.30 12.97
N VAL A 356 -10.83 0.69 12.36
CA VAL A 356 -9.61 0.47 11.56
C VAL A 356 -8.52 -0.25 12.35
N ASP A 357 -8.05 -1.37 11.83
CA ASP A 357 -7.03 -2.19 12.48
C ASP A 357 -5.60 -1.96 11.93
N ALA A 358 -4.62 -2.70 12.47
CA ALA A 358 -3.23 -2.58 12.02
C ALA A 358 -3.00 -3.21 10.63
N SER A 359 -3.82 -4.19 10.26
CA SER A 359 -3.75 -4.90 8.99
C SER A 359 -4.18 -3.98 7.85
N GLU A 360 -5.28 -3.26 8.02
CA GLU A 360 -5.77 -2.25 7.08
C GLU A 360 -4.81 -1.09 6.90
N ARG A 361 -4.27 -0.53 8.00
CA ARG A 361 -3.25 0.53 7.91
C ARG A 361 -2.01 0.06 7.16
N ARG A 362 -1.53 -1.15 7.44
CA ARG A 362 -0.39 -1.75 6.73
C ARG A 362 -0.71 -1.91 5.24
N ARG A 363 -1.91 -2.39 4.92
CA ARG A 363 -2.36 -2.56 3.53
C ARG A 363 -2.42 -1.22 2.81
N ASN A 364 -3.05 -0.21 3.40
CA ASN A 364 -3.14 1.14 2.85
C ASN A 364 -1.74 1.73 2.59
N GLU A 365 -0.81 1.55 3.53
CA GLU A 365 0.58 1.97 3.37
C GLU A 365 1.27 1.26 2.20
N ILE A 366 1.16 -0.07 2.08
CA ILE A 366 1.77 -0.82 0.98
C ILE A 366 1.20 -0.38 -0.37
N ILE A 367 -0.11 -0.16 -0.46
CA ILE A 367 -0.74 0.30 -1.69
C ILE A 367 -0.20 1.68 -2.08
N TYR A 368 -0.11 2.58 -1.11
CA TYR A 368 0.46 3.91 -1.31
C TYR A 368 1.94 3.87 -1.67
N SER A 369 2.77 3.10 -0.97
CA SER A 369 4.22 3.16 -1.13
C SER A 369 4.71 2.39 -2.35
N ASP A 370 4.07 1.25 -2.69
CA ASP A 370 4.65 0.25 -3.57
C ASP A 370 3.85 0.03 -4.87
N TYR A 371 2.57 0.43 -4.94
CA TYR A 371 1.68 0.02 -6.04
C TYR A 371 0.92 1.16 -6.73
N GLN A 372 -0.05 1.77 -6.04
CA GLN A 372 -1.00 2.70 -6.66
C GLN A 372 -0.82 4.15 -6.24
N HIS A 373 0.00 4.44 -5.23
CA HIS A 373 0.38 5.81 -4.85
C HIS A 373 -0.79 6.74 -4.46
N ASN A 374 -1.97 6.17 -4.21
CA ASN A 374 -3.09 6.82 -3.55
C ASN A 374 -3.46 6.06 -2.26
N ARG A 375 -4.22 6.72 -1.40
CA ARG A 375 -4.63 6.20 -0.09
C ARG A 375 -6.14 6.05 -0.03
N ASN A 376 -6.60 5.11 0.80
CA ASN A 376 -7.99 5.07 1.22
C ASN A 376 -8.19 6.08 2.38
N PRO A 377 -8.91 7.20 2.18
CA PRO A 377 -9.07 8.22 3.20
C PRO A 377 -9.78 7.72 4.46
N PHE A 378 -10.63 6.71 4.31
CA PHE A 378 -11.45 6.19 5.41
C PHE A 378 -10.67 5.20 6.30
N ILE A 379 -9.47 4.79 5.90
CA ILE A 379 -8.52 4.05 6.74
C ILE A 379 -7.66 5.04 7.55
N ASP A 380 -7.20 6.12 6.92
CA ASP A 380 -6.35 7.12 7.58
C ASP A 380 -7.15 8.06 8.48
N HIS A 381 -8.36 8.45 8.05
CA HIS A 381 -9.30 9.36 8.72
C HIS A 381 -10.71 8.73 8.76
N PRO A 382 -10.94 7.69 9.59
CA PRO A 382 -12.23 7.02 9.69
C PRO A 382 -13.39 7.98 10.07
N GLU A 383 -13.11 9.05 10.80
CA GLU A 383 -14.09 10.08 11.16
C GLU A 383 -14.75 10.76 9.96
N TRP A 384 -14.10 10.77 8.79
CA TRP A 384 -14.66 11.40 7.58
C TRP A 384 -15.83 10.65 6.98
N VAL A 385 -16.01 9.36 7.29
CA VAL A 385 -17.23 8.63 6.93
C VAL A 385 -18.46 9.36 7.48
N SER A 386 -18.42 9.73 8.76
CA SER A 386 -19.52 10.47 9.38
C SER A 386 -19.59 11.92 8.92
N ALA A 387 -18.47 12.52 8.50
CA ALA A 387 -18.48 13.88 7.97
C ALA A 387 -19.13 13.98 6.58
N ILE A 388 -19.22 12.87 5.82
CA ILE A 388 -19.85 12.82 4.49
C ILE A 388 -21.30 12.31 4.55
N TRP A 389 -21.57 11.21 5.28
CA TRP A 389 -22.82 10.45 5.15
C TRP A 389 -23.71 10.39 6.42
N ASN A 390 -23.42 11.19 7.45
CA ASN A 390 -24.21 11.20 8.69
C ASN A 390 -25.33 12.24 8.73
#